data_AF-A0A0Q7PT59-F1
#
_entry.id   AF-A0A0Q7PT59-F1
#
_cell.length_a   1.000
_cell.length_b   1.000
_cell.length_c   1.000
_cell.angle_alpha   90.00
_cell.angle_beta   90.00
_cell.angle_gamma   90.00
#
_symmetry.space_group_name_H-M   'P 1'
#
loop_
_entity.id
_entity.type
_entity.pdbx_description
1 polymer ?
#
loop_
_entity_poly.entity_id
_entity_poly.type
_entity_poly.pdbx_seq_one_letter_code
_entity_poly.pdbx_strand_id
1 'polypeptide(L)'
;MTEIVLRDIDPVLADRIRRVADARRWDMGRTLQHLLEQGLYTVEADMNVRFSETDSDILRAAIAALEEVPSDPGFSLIGRVERPKELDDPDIDMRFAMSESSSRKDPA
;
A
#
# COMPACT_ATOMS: atom_id res chain seq x y z
N MET A 1 15.10 -26.33 -13.80
CA MET A 1 15.66 -26.70 -12.49
C MET A 1 17.15 -26.46 -12.58
N THR A 2 17.64 -25.43 -11.89
CA THR A 2 19.04 -25.01 -11.96
C THR A 2 19.89 -26.04 -11.23
N GLU A 3 21.01 -26.46 -11.82
CA GLU A 3 21.99 -27.23 -11.04
C GLU A 3 22.68 -26.32 -10.04
N ILE A 4 22.69 -26.74 -8.77
CA ILE A 4 23.40 -26.05 -7.69
C ILE A 4 24.60 -26.91 -7.33
N VAL A 5 25.80 -26.40 -7.60
CA VAL A 5 27.06 -27.06 -7.26
C VAL A 5 27.76 -26.24 -6.18
N LEU A 6 27.96 -26.84 -5.01
CA LEU A 6 28.72 -26.23 -3.93
C LEU A 6 30.20 -26.63 -4.05
N ARG A 7 31.07 -25.65 -4.32
CA ARG A 7 32.52 -25.84 -4.38
C ARG A 7 33.14 -25.40 -3.06
N ASP A 8 34.15 -26.15 -2.61
CA ASP A 8 34.93 -25.85 -1.41
C ASP A 8 34.09 -25.64 -0.13
N ILE A 9 32.97 -26.36 -0.04
CA ILE A 9 32.12 -26.32 1.14
C ILE A 9 32.83 -26.96 2.35
N ASP A 10 32.70 -26.32 3.50
CA ASP A 10 33.11 -26.90 4.78
C ASP A 10 32.48 -28.31 5.00
N PRO A 11 33.28 -29.33 5.41
CA PRO A 11 32.77 -30.69 5.60
C PRO A 11 31.65 -30.79 6.65
N VAL A 12 31.71 -29.99 7.72
CA VAL A 12 30.70 -30.00 8.77
C VAL A 12 29.38 -29.47 8.22
N LEU A 13 29.42 -28.42 7.41
CA LEU A 13 28.24 -27.89 6.73
C LEU A 13 27.67 -28.90 5.72
N ALA A 14 28.52 -29.57 4.94
CA ALA A 14 28.08 -30.62 4.01
C ALA A 14 27.34 -31.75 4.73
N ASP A 15 27.87 -32.21 5.87
CA ASP A 15 27.22 -33.25 6.67
C ASP A 15 25.91 -32.77 7.30
N ARG A 16 25.82 -31.50 7.71
CA ARG A 16 24.56 -30.90 8.19
C ARG A 16 23.50 -30.89 7.10
N ILE A 17 23.85 -30.47 5.89
CA ILE A 17 22.94 -30.46 4.74
C ILE A 17 22.47 -31.89 4.44
N ARG A 18 23.38 -32.87 4.44
CA ARG A 18 23.05 -34.28 4.22
C ARG A 18 22.04 -34.80 5.25
N ARG A 19 22.26 -34.51 6.54
CA ARG A 19 21.30 -34.89 7.59
C ARG A 19 19.90 -34.29 7.38
N VAL A 20 19.81 -33.06 6.87
CA VAL A 20 18.52 -32.45 6.54
C VAL A 20 17.86 -33.16 5.35
N ALA A 21 18.62 -33.47 4.31
CA ALA A 21 18.14 -34.22 3.15
C ALA A 21 17.56 -35.58 3.58
N ASP A 22 18.32 -36.32 4.39
CA ASP A 22 17.94 -37.64 4.90
C ASP A 22 16.67 -37.57 5.76
N ALA A 23 16.63 -36.63 6.71
CA ALA A 23 15.49 -36.46 7.61
C ALA A 23 14.19 -36.10 6.87
N ARG A 24 14.30 -35.36 5.76
CA ARG A 24 13.15 -34.94 4.94
C ARG A 24 12.88 -35.83 3.73
N ARG A 25 13.74 -36.83 3.48
CA ARG A 25 13.75 -37.66 2.27
C ARG A 25 13.71 -36.82 0.99
N TRP A 26 14.54 -35.79 0.95
CA TRP A 26 14.72 -34.92 -0.21
C TRP A 26 15.99 -35.30 -0.96
N ASP A 27 15.97 -35.11 -2.27
CA ASP A 27 17.21 -35.12 -3.04
C ASP A 27 18.08 -33.90 -2.69
N MET A 28 19.36 -33.97 -3.00
CA MET A 28 20.31 -32.92 -2.66
C MET A 28 19.97 -31.59 -3.34
N GLY A 29 19.55 -31.60 -4.61
CA GLY A 29 19.18 -30.39 -5.34
C GLY A 29 18.01 -29.66 -4.67
N ARG A 30 16.93 -30.39 -4.36
CA ARG A 30 15.79 -29.86 -3.61
C ARG A 30 16.17 -29.35 -2.22
N THR A 31 17.03 -30.10 -1.52
CA THR A 31 17.50 -29.70 -0.19
C THR A 31 18.24 -28.38 -0.25
N LEU A 32 19.18 -28.24 -1.19
CA LEU A 32 19.94 -27.01 -1.38
C LEU A 32 19.04 -25.84 -1.75
N GLN A 33 18.11 -26.05 -2.69
CA GLN A 33 17.16 -25.02 -3.09
C GLN A 33 16.37 -24.52 -1.88
N HIS A 34 15.74 -25.42 -1.12
CA HIS A 34 14.96 -25.02 0.05
C HIS A 34 15.80 -24.33 1.13
N LEU A 35 17.01 -24.84 1.42
CA LEU A 35 17.87 -24.21 2.43
C LEU A 35 18.31 -22.81 2.01
N LEU A 36 18.59 -22.60 0.73
CA LEU A 36 18.92 -21.28 0.19
C LEU A 36 17.73 -20.33 0.22
N GLU A 37 16.54 -20.79 -0.15
CA GLU A 37 15.30 -19.99 -0.08
C GLU A 37 15.00 -19.56 1.36
N GLN A 38 15.11 -20.47 2.33
CA GLN A 38 14.88 -20.15 3.74
C GLN A 38 15.97 -19.23 4.32
N GLY A 39 17.23 -19.44 3.91
CA GLY A 39 18.34 -18.57 4.30
C GLY A 39 18.16 -17.15 3.76
N LEU A 40 17.79 -17.03 2.48
CA LEU A 40 17.51 -15.73 1.85
C LEU A 40 16.35 -15.02 2.55
N TYR A 41 15.25 -15.73 2.80
CA TYR A 41 14.11 -15.17 3.51
C TYR A 41 14.50 -14.62 4.89
N THR A 42 15.39 -15.31 5.61
CA THR A 42 15.87 -14.86 6.91
C THR A 42 16.69 -13.57 6.79
N VAL A 43 17.62 -13.51 5.83
CA VAL A 43 18.45 -12.32 5.59
C VAL A 43 17.59 -11.13 5.14
N GLU A 44 16.63 -11.35 4.23
CA GLU A 44 15.72 -10.31 3.75
C GLU A 44 14.79 -9.81 4.87
N ALA A 45 14.32 -10.70 5.75
CA ALA A 45 13.51 -10.35 6.91
C ALA A 45 14.28 -9.54 7.97
N ASP A 46 15.61 -9.62 7.97
CA ASP A 46 16.48 -8.79 8.81
C ASP A 46 16.81 -7.44 8.13
N MET A 47 16.84 -7.40 6.80
CA MET A 47 17.04 -6.17 6.02
C MET A 47 15.80 -5.29 5.96
N ASN A 48 14.60 -5.90 5.92
CA ASN A 48 13.36 -5.15 5.97
C ASN A 48 13.23 -4.59 7.39
N VAL A 49 13.26 -3.27 7.53
CA VAL A 49 13.18 -2.55 8.81
C VAL A 49 12.02 -3.11 9.62
N ARG A 50 12.33 -4.00 10.57
CA ARG A 50 11.35 -4.40 11.57
C ARG A 50 11.05 -3.16 12.38
N PHE A 51 9.79 -2.97 12.73
CA PHE A 51 9.46 -2.02 13.78
C PHE A 51 10.33 -2.37 14.97
N SER A 52 11.13 -1.41 15.42
CA SER A 52 11.82 -1.55 16.69
C SER A 52 10.78 -1.79 17.78
N GLU A 53 11.21 -2.27 18.95
CA GLU A 53 10.31 -2.36 20.10
C GLU A 53 9.62 -1.00 20.35
N THR A 54 10.38 0.09 20.18
CA THR A 54 9.88 1.46 20.26
C THR A 54 8.82 1.77 19.22
N ASP A 55 9.02 1.41 17.95
CA ASP A 55 8.01 1.66 16.91
C ASP A 55 6.76 0.81 17.14
N SER A 56 6.92 -0.40 17.66
CA SER A 56 5.81 -1.30 18.01
C SER A 56 4.99 -0.75 19.16
N ASP A 57 5.65 -0.18 20.17
CA ASP A 57 4.99 0.48 21.30
C ASP A 57 4.27 1.76 20.87
N ILE A 58 4.89 2.57 20.02
CA ILE A 58 4.27 3.77 19.44
C ILE A 58 3.04 3.39 18.61
N LEU A 59 3.16 2.37 17.75
CA LEU A 59 2.05 1.90 16.92
C LEU A 59 0.91 1.36 17.78
N ARG A 60 1.21 0.62 18.85
CA ARG A 60 0.21 0.13 19.79
C ARG A 60 -0.50 1.27 20.51
N ALA A 61 0.24 2.29 20.97
CA ALA A 61 -0.33 3.47 21.60
C ALA A 61 -1.24 4.25 20.63
N ALA A 62 -0.84 4.37 19.36
CA ALA A 62 -1.64 5.03 18.34
C ALA A 62 -2.95 4.27 18.06
N ILE A 63 -2.90 2.94 17.96
CA ILE A 63 -4.11 2.11 17.78
C ILE A 63 -5.05 2.25 18.97
N ALA A 64 -4.53 2.15 20.21
CA ALA A 64 -5.34 2.30 21.41
C ALA A 64 -6.06 3.66 21.45
N ALA A 65 -5.35 4.73 21.08
CA ALA A 65 -5.96 6.07 20.98
C ALA A 65 -7.06 6.16 19.90
N LEU A 66 -6.91 5.44 18.78
CA LEU A 66 -7.93 5.40 17.73
C LEU A 66 -9.17 4.57 18.15
N GLU A 67 -9.01 3.54 18.96
CA GLU A 67 -10.12 2.72 19.49
C GLU A 67 -10.98 3.50 20.50
N GLU A 68 -10.41 4.46 21.20
CA GLU A 68 -11.14 5.34 22.11
C GLU A 68 -12.02 6.36 21.38
N VAL A 69 -11.83 6.53 20.07
CA VAL A 69 -12.66 7.45 19.28
C VAL A 69 -14.09 6.88 19.20
N PRO A 70 -15.11 7.61 19.70
CA PRO A 70 -16.48 7.14 19.62
C PRO A 70 -16.89 6.94 18.15
N SER A 71 -17.54 5.81 17.86
CA SER A 71 -18.22 5.59 16.59
C SER A 71 -19.46 6.49 16.51
N ASP A 72 -19.24 7.77 16.25
CA ASP A 72 -20.30 8.74 15.98
C ASP A 72 -20.56 8.78 14.47
N PRO A 73 -21.78 8.43 14.00
CA PRO A 73 -22.19 8.57 12.61
C PRO A 73 -21.94 9.98 12.05
N GLY A 74 -21.91 11.00 12.91
CA GLY A 74 -21.62 12.39 12.60
C GLY A 74 -20.21 12.63 12.05
N PHE A 75 -19.18 11.88 12.48
CA PHE A 75 -17.82 12.04 11.94
C PHE A 75 -17.75 11.73 10.44
N SER A 76 -18.53 10.76 9.96
CA SER A 76 -18.61 10.42 8.54
C SER A 76 -19.32 11.48 7.68
N LEU A 77 -19.98 12.45 8.33
CA LEU A 77 -20.76 13.51 7.70
C LEU A 77 -19.98 14.85 7.67
N ILE A 78 -18.88 14.98 8.41
CA ILE A 78 -18.04 16.18 8.41
C ILE A 78 -17.46 16.38 7.00
N GLY A 79 -17.76 17.54 6.38
CA GLY A 79 -17.33 17.88 5.02
C GLY A 79 -18.30 17.48 3.90
N ARG A 80 -19.40 16.78 4.21
CA ARG A 80 -20.49 16.55 3.25
C ARG A 80 -21.40 17.78 3.23
N VAL A 81 -21.01 18.80 2.45
CA VAL A 81 -21.93 19.88 2.09
C VAL A 81 -22.96 19.27 1.14
N GLU A 82 -24.24 19.23 1.54
CA GLU A 82 -25.31 18.93 0.59
C GLU A 82 -25.20 19.95 -0.54
N ARG A 83 -24.91 19.50 -1.77
CA ARG A 83 -24.99 20.36 -2.95
C ARG A 83 -26.42 20.92 -2.96
N PRO A 84 -26.64 22.25 -2.92
CA PRO A 84 -27.96 22.80 -3.09
C PRO A 84 -28.56 22.20 -4.36
N LYS A 85 -29.79 21.67 -4.27
CA LYS A 85 -30.51 21.24 -5.46
C LYS A 85 -30.57 22.44 -6.40
N GLU A 86 -29.84 22.37 -7.50
CA GLU A 86 -30.07 23.24 -8.65
C GLU A 86 -31.56 23.08 -8.97
N LEU A 87 -32.31 24.13 -8.70
CA LEU A 87 -33.66 24.25 -9.23
C LEU A 87 -33.46 24.32 -10.74
N ASP A 88 -33.85 23.26 -11.45
CA ASP A 88 -34.07 23.32 -12.89
C ASP A 88 -35.15 24.39 -13.12
N ASP A 89 -34.73 25.63 -13.36
CA ASP A 89 -35.62 26.73 -13.72
C ASP A 89 -35.44 27.01 -15.22
N PRO A 90 -36.25 26.39 -16.10
CA PRO A 90 -36.31 26.81 -17.49
C PRO A 90 -37.22 28.03 -17.54
N ASP A 91 -36.64 29.24 -17.49
CA ASP A 91 -37.12 30.44 -18.20
C ASP A 91 -36.37 31.69 -17.71
N ILE A 92 -35.12 31.87 -18.17
CA ILE A 92 -34.49 33.20 -18.13
C ILE A 92 -34.98 33.98 -19.37
N ASP A 93 -35.89 34.93 -19.12
CA ASP A 93 -36.48 35.87 -20.08
C ASP A 93 -35.38 36.68 -20.81
N MET A 94 -35.14 36.37 -22.10
CA MET A 94 -34.18 37.04 -23.01
C MET A 94 -34.59 38.47 -23.41
N ARG A 95 -35.20 39.24 -22.51
CA ARG A 95 -35.61 40.63 -22.78
C ARG A 95 -34.52 41.67 -22.56
N PHE A 96 -33.41 41.32 -21.92
CA PHE A 96 -32.32 42.27 -21.64
C PHE A 96 -31.19 42.31 -22.68
N ALA A 97 -31.17 41.41 -23.68
CA ALA A 97 -30.05 41.30 -24.63
C ALA A 97 -30.13 42.22 -25.86
N MET A 98 -31.20 43.02 -26.03
CA MET A 98 -31.43 43.82 -27.27
C MET A 98 -31.44 45.34 -27.05
N SER A 99 -30.91 45.85 -25.93
CA SER A 99 -30.94 47.29 -25.63
C SER A 99 -29.60 48.03 -25.80
N GLU A 100 -28.49 47.34 -26.09
CA GLU A 100 -27.17 47.99 -26.17
C GLU A 100 -26.54 48.08 -27.58
N SER A 101 -27.24 47.63 -28.64
CA SER A 101 -26.65 47.61 -30.00
C SER A 101 -26.93 48.86 -30.85
N SER A 102 -27.51 49.93 -30.30
CA SER A 102 -27.86 51.12 -31.08
C SER A 102 -27.32 52.41 -30.47
N SER A 103 -26.00 52.64 -30.63
CA SER A 103 -25.40 53.97 -30.90
C SER A 103 -23.88 53.93 -30.83
N ARG A 104 -23.24 53.60 -31.95
CA ARG A 104 -21.98 54.26 -32.36
C ARG A 104 -22.06 54.47 -33.86
N LYS A 105 -22.38 55.71 -34.23
CA LYS A 105 -22.39 56.22 -35.60
C LYS A 105 -21.08 56.98 -35.77
N ASP A 106 -20.17 56.43 -36.56
CA ASP A 106 -18.96 57.15 -36.98
C ASP A 106 -19.31 58.11 -38.12
N PRO A 107 -18.93 59.40 -38.06
CA PRO A 107 -18.89 60.26 -39.24
C PRO A 107 -17.52 60.21 -39.94
N ALA A 108 -17.58 60.35 -41.27
CA ALA A 108 -16.46 60.41 -42.21
C ALA A 108 -15.59 61.66 -42.10
#